data_AF-A0A359EHU1-F1
#
_entry.id   AF-A0A359EHU1-F1
#
_cell.length_a   1.000
_cell.length_b   1.000
_cell.length_c   1.000
_cell.angle_alpha   90.00
_cell.angle_beta   90.00
_cell.angle_gamma   90.00
#
_symmetry.space_group_name_H-M   'P 1'
#
loop_
_entity.id
_entity.type
_entity.pdbx_description
1 polymer ?
#
loop_
_entity_poly.entity_id
_entity_poly.type
_entity_poly.pdbx_seq_one_letter_code
_entity_poly.pdbx_strand_id
1 'polypeptide(L)'
;MFEFLMSKKRKSMVITIMAKTYEIDKVDSQLAFFSKSVNGLQLLLTKPLQEGIGKATVDGKEISRGEIFKIPISPFLFWILPVGEVAREYGKSYTVKLEGFIDINSNPLKTKIFRFKTNPQRKPDEKYEAHDSIALNAAREGIVLLKNDQGILPLTPNATLNIFGAAQNQFRSSAWGAGAINPRWSPNFWQAVRDHSSFKANAELKELYAFGQEIILSEEILQRAKAQNDTAIIMLTRPSGENLDNKPIKGEYYLTDQETEMIDAVCAVFEKTVAILNTGYPIDMRWTQKYNIQSILYTGFPGMLGTYALMEILDGRTNPSGKLPDTWSWDYYDAPTSKNFINFQEGEDVPVEFQKAVKLYYEEDIYVGYRYFDTFQKDTAYCFGHGLSYTNFGIVCDACSYDDEKLSLAITVTNTGKAAGKEVAQVYVHTPDGELEKPERVLVAFEKTRLLTPGDSQNIHIEIEKKRFGSYATENANWILEGGSYRVYCGNSLKTSQQVFNFELPGTETLKTCQSCGAPVEKLELLTKTKPEVQGNQSGIFEYSNTFGKHGKKKIFDKPQLPKYTGERITFDHLKQNPSLLDAFVAQMTDEELCRLSVCGGANWAPWQDG
;
A
#
# COMPACT_ATOMS: atom_id res chain seq x y z
N MET A 1 19.48 14.60 -28.97
CA MET A 1 18.00 14.59 -29.04
C MET A 1 17.40 15.86 -28.44
N PHE A 2 17.84 16.29 -27.26
CA PHE A 2 17.43 17.55 -26.61
C PHE A 2 17.68 18.82 -27.44
N GLU A 3 18.89 19.00 -27.98
CA GLU A 3 19.22 20.14 -28.86
C GLU A 3 18.40 20.15 -30.16
N PHE A 4 18.03 18.97 -30.66
CA PHE A 4 17.21 18.81 -31.87
C PHE A 4 15.74 19.21 -31.65
N LEU A 5 15.24 19.10 -30.41
CA LEU A 5 13.86 19.43 -30.04
C LEU A 5 13.68 20.92 -29.72
N MET A 6 14.74 21.62 -29.25
CA MET A 6 14.71 23.01 -28.78
C MET A 6 14.87 24.09 -29.89
N SER A 7 14.94 23.68 -31.16
CA SER A 7 15.07 24.61 -32.29
C SER A 7 13.79 25.44 -32.49
N LYS A 8 13.84 26.74 -32.15
CA LYS A 8 12.77 27.75 -32.34
C LYS A 8 12.28 27.93 -33.80
N LYS A 9 12.84 27.21 -34.78
CA LYS A 9 12.54 27.35 -36.22
C LYS A 9 11.55 26.31 -36.80
N ARG A 10 10.95 25.42 -36.00
CA ARG A 10 10.05 24.37 -36.57
C ARG A 10 8.58 24.78 -36.65
N LYS A 11 8.06 24.85 -37.88
CA LYS A 11 6.61 24.90 -38.17
C LYS A 11 5.91 23.53 -38.02
N SER A 12 6.64 22.41 -38.20
CA SER A 12 6.08 21.05 -38.25
C SER A 12 6.15 20.28 -36.92
N MET A 13 5.09 19.52 -36.62
CA MET A 13 4.99 18.64 -35.44
C MET A 13 5.87 17.39 -35.57
N VAL A 14 6.56 17.01 -34.49
CA VAL A 14 7.34 15.76 -34.38
C VAL A 14 6.70 14.86 -33.31
N ILE A 15 6.58 13.58 -33.64
CA ILE A 15 6.18 12.50 -32.72
C ILE A 15 7.27 11.42 -32.77
N THR A 16 7.75 11.00 -31.61
CA THR A 16 8.77 9.95 -31.47
C THR A 16 8.44 9.05 -30.29
N ILE A 17 8.71 7.74 -30.41
CA ILE A 17 8.59 6.81 -29.28
C ILE A 17 9.82 6.96 -28.36
N MET A 18 9.59 7.03 -27.05
CA MET A 18 10.66 7.16 -26.06
C MET A 18 11.36 5.82 -25.76
N ALA A 19 10.64 4.70 -25.89
CA ALA A 19 11.17 3.37 -25.66
C ALA A 19 10.84 2.44 -26.83
N LYS A 20 11.84 1.69 -27.31
CA LYS A 20 11.65 0.63 -28.31
C LYS A 20 11.22 -0.70 -27.71
N THR A 21 11.19 -0.79 -26.38
CA THR A 21 10.77 -1.97 -25.63
C THR A 21 9.52 -1.68 -24.79
N TYR A 22 8.63 -2.66 -24.68
CA TYR A 22 7.43 -2.60 -23.84
C TYR A 22 7.41 -3.79 -22.86
N GLU A 23 7.13 -3.50 -21.59
CA GLU A 23 7.09 -4.51 -20.53
C GLU A 23 5.64 -4.84 -20.20
N ILE A 24 5.18 -6.02 -20.64
CA ILE A 24 3.76 -6.38 -20.59
C ILE A 24 3.24 -6.65 -19.16
N ASP A 25 4.14 -7.00 -18.24
CA ASP A 25 3.82 -7.30 -16.84
C ASP A 25 3.89 -6.07 -15.93
N LYS A 26 4.35 -4.93 -16.47
CA LYS A 26 4.45 -3.69 -15.70
C LYS A 26 3.11 -2.96 -15.77
N VAL A 27 2.33 -3.09 -14.69
CA VAL A 27 0.98 -2.52 -14.57
C VAL A 27 0.97 -1.01 -14.30
N ASP A 28 2.02 -0.47 -13.72
CA ASP A 28 2.18 0.98 -13.54
C ASP A 28 3.46 1.44 -14.24
N SER A 29 3.32 2.38 -15.18
CA SER A 29 4.45 2.88 -15.97
C SER A 29 5.42 3.70 -15.11
N GLN A 30 6.65 3.94 -15.61
CA GLN A 30 7.59 4.85 -14.93
C GLN A 30 7.05 6.28 -14.76
N LEU A 31 5.99 6.66 -15.48
CA LEU A 31 5.37 7.97 -15.37
C LEU A 31 4.15 7.98 -14.44
N ALA A 32 3.86 6.87 -13.74
CA ALA A 32 2.75 6.78 -12.78
C ALA A 32 2.83 7.83 -11.66
N PHE A 33 4.04 8.33 -11.35
CA PHE A 33 4.25 9.45 -10.42
C PHE A 33 3.58 10.77 -10.85
N PHE A 34 3.30 10.95 -12.14
CA PHE A 34 2.72 12.17 -12.69
C PHE A 34 1.25 12.03 -13.06
N SER A 35 0.77 10.79 -13.21
CA SER A 35 -0.62 10.49 -13.51
C SER A 35 -0.90 9.05 -13.10
N LYS A 36 -1.86 8.88 -12.18
CA LYS A 36 -2.40 7.57 -11.82
C LYS A 36 -3.10 7.04 -13.06
N SER A 37 -2.58 5.98 -13.67
CA SER A 37 -3.14 5.27 -14.84
C SER A 37 -2.68 5.77 -16.20
N VAL A 38 -1.59 5.20 -16.73
CA VAL A 38 -1.58 4.63 -18.10
C VAL A 38 -0.41 3.64 -18.27
N ASN A 39 -0.71 2.40 -18.69
CA ASN A 39 0.28 1.51 -19.31
C ASN A 39 0.30 1.75 -20.81
N GLY A 40 1.45 2.12 -21.35
CA GLY A 40 1.56 2.33 -22.77
C GLY A 40 2.94 2.72 -23.23
N LEU A 41 3.09 2.81 -24.55
CA LEU A 41 4.28 3.42 -25.13
C LEU A 41 4.21 4.91 -24.93
N GLN A 42 5.29 5.46 -24.41
CA GLN A 42 5.45 6.89 -24.25
C GLN A 42 5.84 7.50 -25.59
N LEU A 43 5.00 8.44 -26.05
CA LEU A 43 5.21 9.26 -27.22
C LEU A 43 5.59 10.68 -26.78
N LEU A 44 6.70 11.18 -27.30
CA LEU A 44 7.09 12.57 -27.14
C LEU A 44 6.60 13.38 -28.33
N LEU A 45 5.84 14.44 -28.04
CA LEU A 45 5.27 15.35 -29.03
C LEU A 45 5.82 16.77 -28.82
N THR A 46 6.05 17.48 -29.92
CA THR A 46 6.44 18.91 -29.87
C THR A 46 5.25 19.87 -29.81
N LYS A 47 4.02 19.39 -30.03
CA LYS A 47 2.77 20.18 -30.00
C LYS A 47 1.60 19.31 -29.54
N PRO A 48 0.56 19.88 -28.90
CA PRO A 48 -0.64 19.14 -28.54
C PRO A 48 -1.50 18.71 -29.73
N LEU A 49 -2.16 17.56 -29.60
CA LEU A 49 -3.17 17.04 -30.54
C LEU A 49 -4.58 17.45 -30.10
N GLN A 50 -5.51 17.54 -31.06
CA GLN A 50 -6.94 17.64 -30.76
C GLN A 50 -7.47 16.31 -30.24
N GLU A 51 -8.32 16.36 -29.22
CA GLU A 51 -8.94 15.19 -28.61
C GLU A 51 -10.01 14.59 -29.53
N GLY A 52 -10.17 13.25 -29.49
CA GLY A 52 -11.17 12.53 -30.28
C GLY A 52 -10.92 12.48 -31.80
N ILE A 53 -9.77 12.97 -32.28
CA ILE A 53 -9.42 13.01 -33.71
C ILE A 53 -8.20 12.14 -33.99
N GLY A 54 -8.32 11.27 -34.99
CA GLY A 54 -7.26 10.39 -35.44
C GLY A 54 -7.47 8.95 -34.98
N LYS A 55 -6.61 8.06 -35.48
CA LYS A 55 -6.68 6.63 -35.23
C LYS A 55 -5.28 6.08 -34.96
N ALA A 56 -5.17 5.31 -33.90
CA ALA A 56 -3.99 4.52 -33.60
C ALA A 56 -4.30 3.03 -33.83
N THR A 57 -3.37 2.32 -34.45
CA THR A 57 -3.45 0.86 -34.59
C THR A 57 -2.13 0.21 -34.23
N VAL A 58 -2.18 -1.02 -33.72
CA VAL A 58 -1.02 -1.89 -33.54
C VAL A 58 -1.27 -3.17 -34.32
N ASP A 59 -0.36 -3.50 -35.24
CA ASP A 59 -0.52 -4.62 -36.19
C ASP A 59 -1.89 -4.62 -36.90
N GLY A 60 -2.41 -3.41 -37.21
CA GLY A 60 -3.69 -3.21 -37.89
C GLY A 60 -4.93 -3.30 -36.99
N LYS A 61 -4.79 -3.73 -35.72
CA LYS A 61 -5.86 -3.66 -34.73
C LYS A 61 -5.93 -2.24 -34.17
N GLU A 62 -7.10 -1.62 -34.25
CA GLU A 62 -7.33 -0.32 -33.65
C GLU A 62 -7.17 -0.40 -32.13
N ILE A 63 -6.52 0.62 -31.56
CA ILE A 63 -6.31 0.69 -30.12
C ILE A 63 -6.99 1.88 -29.46
N SER A 64 -7.47 1.66 -28.24
CA SER A 64 -7.93 2.66 -27.26
C SER A 64 -8.82 3.77 -27.82
N ARG A 65 -9.64 3.48 -28.85
CA ARG A 65 -10.48 4.45 -29.58
C ARG A 65 -9.75 5.78 -29.92
N GLY A 66 -8.42 5.75 -30.10
CA GLY A 66 -7.60 6.93 -30.43
C GLY A 66 -7.22 7.85 -29.25
N GLU A 67 -7.56 7.53 -28.01
CA GLU A 67 -7.21 8.36 -26.86
C GLU A 67 -5.71 8.28 -26.52
N ILE A 68 -5.09 9.45 -26.41
CA ILE A 68 -3.68 9.62 -26.05
C ILE A 68 -3.62 10.50 -24.81
N PHE A 69 -3.20 9.92 -23.69
CA PHE A 69 -3.19 10.60 -22.39
C PHE A 69 -2.06 11.60 -22.30
N LYS A 70 -2.37 12.81 -21.83
CA LYS A 70 -1.42 13.92 -21.70
C LYS A 70 -0.82 13.94 -20.29
N ILE A 71 0.51 13.98 -20.19
CA ILE A 71 1.24 14.12 -18.93
C ILE A 71 2.16 15.35 -19.01
N PRO A 72 1.88 16.42 -18.25
CA PRO A 72 2.78 17.56 -18.15
C PRO A 72 4.00 17.22 -17.28
N ILE A 73 5.20 17.24 -17.86
CA ILE A 73 6.45 17.06 -17.12
C ILE A 73 7.37 18.22 -17.52
N SER A 74 7.38 19.26 -16.68
CA SER A 74 8.08 20.52 -16.97
C SER A 74 9.53 20.30 -17.46
N PRO A 75 9.97 20.93 -18.57
CA PRO A 75 9.25 21.88 -19.43
C PRO A 75 8.48 21.23 -20.60
N PHE A 76 8.37 19.91 -20.66
CA PHE A 76 7.81 19.15 -21.78
C PHE A 76 6.40 18.64 -21.51
N LEU A 77 5.75 18.24 -22.60
CA LEU A 77 4.48 17.55 -22.55
C LEU A 77 4.66 16.16 -23.16
N PHE A 78 4.27 15.15 -22.41
CA PHE A 78 4.34 13.75 -22.80
C PHE A 78 2.95 13.23 -23.11
N TRP A 79 2.91 12.27 -24.01
CA TRP A 79 1.69 11.59 -24.38
C TRP A 79 1.88 10.09 -24.24
N ILE A 80 0.93 9.40 -23.66
CA ILE A 80 0.97 7.94 -23.55
C ILE A 80 -0.03 7.35 -24.52
N LEU A 81 0.47 6.46 -25.38
CA LEU A 81 -0.33 5.60 -26.22
C LEU A 81 -0.47 4.23 -25.55
N PRO A 82 -1.65 3.87 -25.04
CA PRO A 82 -1.89 2.54 -24.50
C PRO A 82 -1.72 1.49 -25.60
N VAL A 83 -0.79 0.57 -25.43
CA VAL A 83 -0.62 -0.56 -26.38
C VAL A 83 -0.81 -1.92 -25.71
N GLY A 84 -0.96 -1.93 -24.39
CA GLY A 84 -1.09 -3.16 -23.61
C GLY A 84 -2.26 -4.02 -24.10
N GLU A 85 -3.35 -3.38 -24.52
CA GLU A 85 -4.58 -3.99 -25.00
C GLU A 85 -4.40 -4.99 -26.16
N VAL A 86 -3.34 -4.87 -26.95
CA VAL A 86 -3.04 -5.74 -28.10
C VAL A 86 -1.63 -6.30 -28.09
N ALA A 87 -0.69 -5.70 -27.36
CA ALA A 87 0.70 -6.12 -27.27
C ALA A 87 0.95 -7.08 -26.09
N ARG A 88 0.39 -8.30 -26.17
CA ARG A 88 0.36 -9.28 -25.07
C ARG A 88 1.32 -10.47 -25.21
N GLU A 89 1.92 -10.66 -26.38
CA GLU A 89 2.91 -11.73 -26.59
C GLU A 89 4.31 -11.24 -26.20
N TYR A 90 5.05 -12.02 -25.41
CA TYR A 90 6.44 -11.75 -25.03
C TYR A 90 7.39 -11.86 -26.23
N GLY A 91 8.40 -10.99 -26.27
CA GLY A 91 9.44 -11.01 -27.29
C GLY A 91 8.98 -10.70 -28.72
N LYS A 92 7.71 -10.34 -28.95
CA LYS A 92 7.13 -10.05 -30.25
C LYS A 92 7.37 -8.59 -30.65
N SER A 93 7.66 -8.38 -31.92
CA SER A 93 7.72 -7.05 -32.53
C SER A 93 6.36 -6.65 -33.04
N TYR A 94 5.95 -5.42 -32.75
CA TYR A 94 4.66 -4.85 -33.14
C TYR A 94 4.89 -3.57 -33.94
N THR A 95 3.98 -3.29 -34.86
CA THR A 95 3.98 -2.07 -35.68
C THR A 95 2.84 -1.16 -35.26
N VAL A 96 3.18 0.02 -34.77
CA VAL A 96 2.21 1.08 -34.45
C VAL A 96 2.01 1.96 -35.67
N LYS A 97 0.77 2.27 -36.01
CA LYS A 97 0.40 3.24 -37.06
C LYS A 97 -0.50 4.32 -36.46
N LEU A 98 -0.09 5.58 -36.59
CA LEU A 98 -0.88 6.76 -36.21
C LEU A 98 -1.32 7.50 -37.46
N GLU A 99 -2.63 7.73 -37.62
CA GLU A 99 -3.23 8.35 -38.81
C GLU A 99 -4.31 9.36 -38.44
N GLY A 100 -4.49 10.39 -39.27
CA GLY A 100 -5.61 11.33 -39.14
C GLY A 100 -5.54 12.30 -37.96
N PHE A 101 -4.51 12.25 -37.12
CA PHE A 101 -4.32 13.19 -36.01
C PHE A 101 -4.09 14.62 -36.51
N ILE A 102 -4.58 15.61 -35.76
CA ILE A 102 -4.46 17.04 -36.07
C ILE A 102 -3.94 17.77 -34.83
N ASP A 103 -3.05 18.74 -34.99
CA ASP A 103 -2.61 19.60 -33.88
C ASP A 103 -3.67 20.62 -33.46
N ILE A 104 -3.52 21.22 -32.27
CA ILE A 104 -4.46 22.25 -31.77
C ILE A 104 -4.58 23.48 -32.67
N ASN A 105 -3.65 23.68 -33.61
CA ASN A 105 -3.69 24.76 -34.60
C ASN A 105 -4.28 24.28 -35.95
N SER A 106 -4.99 23.14 -35.94
CA SER A 106 -5.63 22.52 -37.11
C SER A 106 -4.68 22.07 -38.22
N ASN A 107 -3.41 21.79 -37.90
CA ASN A 107 -2.47 21.24 -38.88
C ASN A 107 -2.51 19.70 -38.87
N PRO A 108 -2.72 19.04 -40.02
CA PRO A 108 -2.76 17.59 -40.08
C PRO A 108 -1.38 16.97 -39.87
N LEU A 109 -1.33 15.92 -39.07
CA LEU A 109 -0.15 15.08 -38.90
C LEU A 109 -0.05 14.09 -40.06
N LYS A 110 1.11 14.04 -40.72
CA LYS A 110 1.43 12.94 -41.65
C LYS A 110 1.46 11.61 -40.91
N THR A 111 0.86 10.57 -41.49
CA THR A 111 0.90 9.20 -40.97
C THR A 111 2.27 8.83 -40.43
N LYS A 112 2.30 8.35 -39.19
CA LYS A 112 3.52 7.88 -38.52
C LYS A 112 3.45 6.40 -38.30
N ILE A 113 4.57 5.74 -38.55
CA ILE A 113 4.75 4.31 -38.30
C ILE A 113 5.92 4.15 -37.35
N PHE A 114 5.69 3.42 -36.26
CA PHE A 114 6.71 3.06 -35.30
C PHE A 114 6.76 1.55 -35.13
N ARG A 115 7.88 1.04 -34.63
CA ARG A 115 8.03 -0.35 -34.21
C ARG A 115 8.53 -0.40 -32.79
N PHE A 116 7.97 -1.30 -32.01
CA PHE A 116 8.44 -1.63 -30.68
C PHE A 116 8.44 -3.14 -30.51
N LYS A 117 9.17 -3.62 -29.51
CA LYS A 117 9.25 -5.04 -29.17
C LYS A 117 8.84 -5.25 -27.72
N THR A 118 8.03 -6.24 -27.43
CA THR A 118 7.81 -6.65 -26.03
C THR A 118 9.05 -7.31 -25.47
N ASN A 119 9.29 -7.15 -24.17
CA ASN A 119 10.37 -7.86 -23.50
C ASN A 119 10.16 -9.39 -23.61
N PRO A 120 11.24 -10.19 -23.68
CA PRO A 120 11.11 -11.63 -23.51
C PRO A 120 10.54 -11.93 -22.12
N GLN A 121 9.84 -13.05 -21.99
CA GLN A 121 9.33 -13.50 -20.69
C GLN A 121 10.51 -13.75 -19.77
N ARG A 122 10.50 -13.11 -18.60
CA ARG A 122 11.47 -13.40 -17.55
C ARG A 122 11.12 -14.74 -16.92
N LYS A 123 12.13 -15.57 -16.67
CA LYS A 123 11.97 -16.90 -16.09
C LYS A 123 12.59 -16.93 -14.69
N PRO A 124 12.15 -17.87 -13.83
CA PRO A 124 12.83 -18.16 -12.58
C PRO A 124 14.31 -18.46 -12.82
N ASP A 125 15.16 -18.06 -11.87
CA ASP A 125 16.59 -18.33 -11.85
C ASP A 125 16.89 -19.12 -10.57
N GLU A 126 17.36 -20.36 -10.73
CA GLU A 126 17.64 -21.31 -9.64
C GLU A 126 18.57 -20.72 -8.58
N LYS A 127 19.48 -19.81 -8.97
CA LYS A 127 20.37 -19.11 -8.04
C LYS A 127 19.62 -18.35 -6.94
N TYR A 128 18.39 -17.91 -7.21
CA TYR A 128 17.59 -17.09 -6.31
C TYR A 128 16.36 -17.82 -5.76
N GLU A 129 16.27 -19.14 -5.92
CA GLU A 129 15.13 -19.95 -5.46
C GLU A 129 14.81 -19.76 -3.97
N ALA A 130 15.85 -19.64 -3.13
CA ALA A 130 15.67 -19.36 -1.70
C ALA A 130 15.01 -17.99 -1.44
N HIS A 131 15.39 -16.95 -2.19
CA HIS A 131 14.78 -15.62 -2.08
C HIS A 131 13.34 -15.62 -2.59
N ASP A 132 13.11 -16.34 -3.70
CA ASP A 132 11.79 -16.50 -4.30
C ASP A 132 10.86 -17.24 -3.32
N SER A 133 11.35 -18.28 -2.65
CA SER A 133 10.61 -19.01 -1.61
C SER A 133 10.24 -18.12 -0.42
N ILE A 134 11.17 -17.26 0.03
CA ILE A 134 10.89 -16.27 1.10
C ILE A 134 9.79 -15.30 0.67
N ALA A 135 9.87 -14.75 -0.55
CA ALA A 135 8.88 -13.82 -1.07
C ALA A 135 7.50 -14.48 -1.23
N LEU A 136 7.44 -15.72 -1.71
CA LEU A 136 6.20 -16.48 -1.83
C LEU A 136 5.60 -16.76 -0.45
N ASN A 137 6.42 -17.14 0.53
CA ASN A 137 5.95 -17.35 1.91
C ASN A 137 5.43 -16.04 2.53
N ALA A 138 6.09 -14.91 2.33
CA ALA A 138 5.58 -13.61 2.79
C ALA A 138 4.20 -13.30 2.18
N ALA A 139 4.00 -13.57 0.89
CA ALA A 139 2.70 -13.39 0.23
C ALA A 139 1.62 -14.34 0.80
N ARG A 140 1.93 -15.63 0.99
CA ARG A 140 1.02 -16.62 1.59
C ARG A 140 0.54 -16.21 2.98
N GLU A 141 1.46 -15.70 3.80
CA GLU A 141 1.20 -15.32 5.19
C GLU A 141 0.54 -13.93 5.33
N GLY A 142 0.63 -13.10 4.29
CA GLY A 142 0.13 -11.71 4.28
C GLY A 142 -1.25 -11.51 3.65
N ILE A 143 -1.70 -12.39 2.75
CA ILE A 143 -3.05 -12.32 2.18
C ILE A 143 -4.09 -12.58 3.28
N VAL A 144 -5.09 -11.70 3.37
CA VAL A 144 -6.11 -11.71 4.44
C VAL A 144 -7.45 -12.15 3.88
N LEU A 145 -8.04 -13.18 4.49
CA LEU A 145 -9.44 -13.54 4.25
C LEU A 145 -10.33 -12.71 5.18
N LEU A 146 -11.10 -11.78 4.63
CA LEU A 146 -11.93 -10.85 5.39
C LEU A 146 -13.29 -11.45 5.72
N LYS A 147 -13.87 -12.18 4.77
CA LYS A 147 -15.19 -12.80 4.87
C LYS A 147 -15.19 -14.13 4.10
N ASN A 148 -15.94 -15.13 4.57
CA ASN A 148 -16.10 -16.42 3.86
C ASN A 148 -17.38 -17.15 4.32
N ASP A 149 -18.53 -16.61 3.94
CA ASP A 149 -19.83 -17.20 4.27
C ASP A 149 -20.01 -18.55 3.57
N GLN A 150 -20.59 -19.51 4.29
CA GLN A 150 -20.88 -20.87 3.81
C GLN A 150 -19.65 -21.64 3.28
N GLY A 151 -18.42 -21.18 3.53
CA GLY A 151 -17.20 -21.83 3.08
C GLY A 151 -17.07 -21.89 1.55
N ILE A 152 -17.50 -20.83 0.84
CA ILE A 152 -17.35 -20.75 -0.62
C ILE A 152 -15.89 -20.83 -1.09
N LEU A 153 -14.95 -20.35 -0.27
CA LEU A 153 -13.52 -20.62 -0.42
C LEU A 153 -13.06 -21.72 0.56
N PRO A 154 -12.11 -22.59 0.15
CA PRO A 154 -11.45 -22.61 -1.16
C PRO A 154 -12.35 -23.11 -2.31
N LEU A 155 -12.04 -22.70 -3.53
CA LEU A 155 -12.71 -23.14 -4.75
C LEU A 155 -12.41 -24.60 -5.05
N THR A 156 -13.30 -25.23 -5.82
CA THR A 156 -13.14 -26.63 -6.23
C THR A 156 -11.98 -26.77 -7.24
N PRO A 157 -11.17 -27.85 -7.15
CA PRO A 157 -10.14 -28.14 -8.14
C PRO A 157 -10.72 -28.20 -9.56
N ASN A 158 -9.95 -27.73 -10.54
CA ASN A 158 -10.37 -27.64 -11.95
C ASN A 158 -11.56 -26.72 -12.25
N ALA A 159 -12.01 -25.89 -11.29
CA ALA A 159 -13.06 -24.90 -11.54
C ALA A 159 -12.69 -23.95 -12.68
N THR A 160 -13.69 -23.60 -13.50
CA THR A 160 -13.58 -22.50 -14.44
C THR A 160 -13.77 -21.18 -13.71
N LEU A 161 -12.79 -20.27 -13.80
CA LEU A 161 -12.83 -18.98 -13.13
C LEU A 161 -13.62 -17.98 -13.97
N ASN A 162 -14.77 -17.56 -13.44
CA ASN A 162 -15.51 -16.41 -13.95
C ASN A 162 -15.02 -15.14 -13.25
N ILE A 163 -13.92 -14.58 -13.76
CA ILE A 163 -13.36 -13.33 -13.24
C ILE A 163 -13.99 -12.14 -13.96
N PHE A 164 -14.63 -11.26 -13.19
CA PHE A 164 -15.21 -10.01 -13.64
C PHE A 164 -14.35 -8.84 -13.15
N GLY A 165 -14.28 -7.79 -13.97
CA GLY A 165 -13.50 -6.59 -13.72
C GLY A 165 -12.17 -6.54 -14.49
N ALA A 166 -11.79 -5.33 -14.88
CA ALA A 166 -10.53 -5.05 -15.60
C ALA A 166 -9.27 -5.48 -14.83
N ALA A 167 -9.38 -5.57 -13.50
CA ALA A 167 -8.29 -5.87 -12.56
C ALA A 167 -7.58 -7.20 -12.85
N GLN A 168 -8.26 -8.16 -13.49
CA GLN A 168 -7.67 -9.45 -13.88
C GLN A 168 -6.44 -9.32 -14.82
N ASN A 169 -6.31 -8.18 -15.51
CA ASN A 169 -5.18 -7.84 -16.37
C ASN A 169 -4.33 -6.68 -15.80
N GLN A 170 -4.62 -6.24 -14.57
CA GLN A 170 -4.00 -5.11 -13.89
C GLN A 170 -3.63 -5.44 -12.44
N PHE A 171 -3.36 -6.72 -12.16
CA PHE A 171 -2.96 -7.15 -10.82
C PHE A 171 -1.60 -6.54 -10.44
N ARG A 172 -1.56 -5.81 -9.33
CA ARG A 172 -0.40 -5.08 -8.82
C ARG A 172 0.36 -5.88 -7.78
N SER A 173 1.66 -6.04 -8.01
CA SER A 173 2.61 -6.63 -7.08
C SER A 173 3.19 -5.62 -6.07
N SER A 174 3.18 -4.33 -6.39
CA SER A 174 3.77 -3.26 -5.58
C SER A 174 3.05 -1.93 -5.82
N ALA A 175 3.28 -0.97 -4.93
CA ALA A 175 3.03 0.44 -5.20
C ALA A 175 3.93 0.94 -6.36
N TRP A 176 3.56 2.05 -7.00
CA TRP A 176 4.49 2.81 -7.83
C TRP A 176 5.44 3.59 -6.90
N GLY A 177 6.62 3.98 -7.37
CA GLY A 177 7.59 4.61 -6.47
C GLY A 177 9.03 4.19 -6.69
N ALA A 178 9.90 4.74 -5.85
CA ALA A 178 11.13 4.10 -5.43
C ALA A 178 10.89 2.66 -4.95
N GLY A 179 9.70 2.36 -4.41
CA GLY A 179 9.27 1.00 -4.06
C GLY A 179 8.92 0.08 -5.24
N ALA A 180 8.83 0.60 -6.47
CA ALA A 180 8.51 -0.19 -7.67
C ALA A 180 9.75 -0.91 -8.22
N ILE A 181 10.24 -1.90 -7.47
CA ILE A 181 11.38 -2.72 -7.85
C ILE A 181 11.03 -3.51 -9.12
N ASN A 182 11.90 -3.48 -10.14
CA ASN A 182 11.75 -4.36 -11.30
C ASN A 182 12.09 -5.80 -10.86
N PRO A 183 11.13 -6.72 -10.76
CA PRO A 183 11.39 -8.04 -10.21
C PRO A 183 12.21 -8.89 -11.19
N ARG A 184 13.01 -9.84 -10.69
CA ARG A 184 13.78 -10.77 -11.54
C ARG A 184 12.85 -11.50 -12.52
N TRP A 185 11.69 -11.90 -12.02
CA TRP A 185 10.56 -12.40 -12.78
C TRP A 185 9.30 -12.24 -11.92
N SER A 186 8.13 -12.23 -12.54
CA SER A 186 6.84 -12.17 -11.84
C SER A 186 5.78 -12.77 -12.77
N PRO A 187 4.98 -13.74 -12.34
CA PRO A 187 3.87 -14.24 -13.12
C PRO A 187 2.70 -13.27 -13.03
N ASN A 188 2.16 -12.84 -14.17
CA ASN A 188 0.87 -12.16 -14.17
C ASN A 188 -0.25 -13.12 -13.76
N PHE A 189 -1.43 -12.58 -13.48
CA PHE A 189 -2.57 -13.34 -12.95
C PHE A 189 -2.90 -14.56 -13.81
N TRP A 190 -3.02 -14.40 -15.13
CA TRP A 190 -3.37 -15.49 -16.03
C TRP A 190 -2.25 -16.50 -16.26
N GLN A 191 -0.98 -16.11 -16.09
CA GLN A 191 0.13 -17.06 -16.01
C GLN A 191 0.04 -17.91 -14.75
N ALA A 192 -0.26 -17.30 -13.59
CA ALA A 192 -0.44 -18.04 -12.35
C ALA A 192 -1.60 -19.04 -12.42
N VAL A 193 -2.73 -18.65 -13.02
CA VAL A 193 -3.86 -19.57 -13.27
C VAL A 193 -3.40 -20.77 -14.11
N ARG A 194 -2.68 -20.54 -15.22
CA ARG A 194 -2.27 -21.59 -16.15
C ARG A 194 -1.16 -22.50 -15.61
N ASP A 195 -0.14 -21.89 -15.00
CA ASP A 195 1.14 -22.56 -14.71
C ASP A 195 1.23 -23.00 -13.24
N HIS A 196 0.41 -22.43 -12.35
CA HIS A 196 0.49 -22.65 -10.90
C HIS A 196 -0.83 -23.09 -10.26
N SER A 197 -1.85 -23.46 -11.04
CA SER A 197 -3.13 -23.95 -10.50
C SER A 197 -3.76 -25.02 -11.39
N SER A 198 -4.80 -25.69 -10.88
CA SER A 198 -5.63 -26.59 -11.69
C SER A 198 -6.78 -25.86 -12.41
N PHE A 199 -6.99 -24.58 -12.11
CA PHE A 199 -8.12 -23.81 -12.60
C PHE A 199 -8.07 -23.58 -14.12
N LYS A 200 -9.26 -23.33 -14.69
CA LYS A 200 -9.41 -22.97 -16.10
C LYS A 200 -9.88 -21.53 -16.21
N ALA A 201 -9.39 -20.80 -17.21
CA ALA A 201 -9.94 -19.49 -17.54
C ALA A 201 -11.28 -19.65 -18.27
N ASN A 202 -12.30 -18.88 -17.91
CA ASN A 202 -13.40 -18.62 -18.83
C ASN A 202 -12.85 -17.81 -20.01
N ALA A 203 -12.74 -18.44 -21.19
CA ALA A 203 -12.08 -17.86 -22.35
C ALA A 203 -12.82 -16.62 -22.89
N GLU A 204 -14.16 -16.64 -22.87
CA GLU A 204 -14.99 -15.52 -23.34
C GLU A 204 -14.77 -14.29 -22.47
N LEU A 205 -14.84 -14.44 -21.13
CA LEU A 205 -14.59 -13.32 -20.21
C LEU A 205 -13.16 -12.79 -20.31
N LYS A 206 -12.17 -13.70 -20.39
CA LYS A 206 -10.76 -13.31 -20.55
C LYS A 206 -10.52 -12.53 -21.84
N GLU A 207 -11.20 -12.88 -22.93
CA GLU A 207 -11.11 -12.17 -24.20
C GLU A 207 -11.79 -10.80 -24.14
N LEU A 208 -12.98 -10.72 -23.55
CA LEU A 208 -13.71 -9.45 -23.38
C LEU A 208 -12.91 -8.44 -22.54
N TYR A 209 -12.36 -8.87 -21.40
CA TYR A 209 -11.54 -8.04 -20.53
C TYR A 209 -10.08 -7.88 -20.99
N ALA A 210 -9.68 -8.43 -22.14
CA ALA A 210 -8.29 -8.39 -22.62
C ALA A 210 -7.73 -6.96 -22.75
N PHE A 211 -8.62 -5.99 -22.94
CA PHE A 211 -8.29 -4.57 -23.06
C PHE A 211 -8.09 -3.87 -21.71
N GLY A 212 -8.37 -4.53 -20.58
CA GLY A 212 -8.21 -3.95 -19.25
C GLY A 212 -9.12 -2.74 -19.02
N GLN A 213 -10.30 -2.73 -19.63
CA GLN A 213 -11.36 -1.76 -19.41
C GLN A 213 -12.49 -2.41 -18.64
N GLU A 214 -13.21 -1.62 -17.86
CA GLU A 214 -14.43 -2.11 -17.23
C GLU A 214 -15.52 -2.24 -18.30
N ILE A 215 -16.28 -3.34 -18.25
CA ILE A 215 -17.25 -3.69 -19.28
C ILE A 215 -18.53 -4.14 -18.60
N ILE A 216 -19.64 -3.53 -19.03
CA ILE A 216 -20.97 -3.96 -18.63
C ILE A 216 -21.38 -5.09 -19.57
N LEU A 217 -21.41 -6.31 -19.04
CA LEU A 217 -21.74 -7.50 -19.82
C LEU A 217 -23.25 -7.67 -19.95
N SER A 218 -23.69 -8.17 -21.11
CA SER A 218 -25.10 -8.53 -21.29
C SER A 218 -25.47 -9.73 -20.41
N GLU A 219 -26.75 -9.81 -20.02
CA GLU A 219 -27.27 -10.94 -19.27
C GLU A 219 -26.97 -12.29 -19.97
N GLU A 220 -27.04 -12.34 -21.30
CA GLU A 220 -26.73 -13.54 -22.09
C GLU A 220 -25.30 -14.04 -21.86
N ILE A 221 -24.31 -13.14 -21.82
CA ILE A 221 -22.90 -13.48 -21.53
C ILE A 221 -22.78 -13.97 -20.08
N LEU A 222 -23.45 -13.29 -19.14
CA LEU A 222 -23.43 -13.66 -17.72
C LEU A 222 -24.03 -15.06 -17.50
N GLN A 223 -25.14 -15.38 -18.17
CA GLN A 223 -25.76 -16.71 -18.11
C GLN A 223 -24.85 -17.79 -18.71
N ARG A 224 -24.15 -17.51 -19.82
CA ARG A 224 -23.14 -18.44 -20.37
C ARG A 224 -21.97 -18.66 -19.40
N ALA A 225 -21.51 -17.61 -18.73
CA ALA A 225 -20.47 -17.72 -17.72
C ALA A 225 -20.95 -18.58 -16.53
N LYS A 226 -22.15 -18.31 -16.02
CA LYS A 226 -22.78 -19.07 -14.91
C LYS A 226 -22.93 -20.56 -15.26
N ALA A 227 -23.28 -20.88 -16.51
CA ALA A 227 -23.38 -22.26 -16.98
C ALA A 227 -22.03 -23.03 -16.95
N GLN A 228 -20.89 -22.34 -17.02
CA GLN A 228 -19.57 -22.96 -16.87
C GLN A 228 -19.17 -23.16 -15.41
N ASN A 229 -19.53 -22.22 -14.53
CA ASN A 229 -19.31 -22.28 -13.09
C ASN A 229 -20.22 -21.26 -12.40
N ASP A 230 -20.92 -21.64 -11.33
CA ASP A 230 -21.89 -20.77 -10.65
C ASP A 230 -21.23 -19.79 -9.65
N THR A 231 -19.90 -19.75 -9.56
CA THR A 231 -19.18 -18.77 -8.73
C THR A 231 -18.65 -17.63 -9.59
N ALA A 232 -19.09 -16.41 -9.30
CA ALA A 232 -18.50 -15.17 -9.83
C ALA A 232 -17.37 -14.68 -8.93
N ILE A 233 -16.29 -14.21 -9.53
CA ILE A 233 -15.17 -13.59 -8.83
C ILE A 233 -15.04 -12.15 -9.33
N ILE A 234 -15.36 -11.18 -8.49
CA ILE A 234 -15.20 -9.76 -8.76
C ILE A 234 -13.79 -9.37 -8.31
N MET A 235 -12.95 -8.90 -9.23
CA MET A 235 -11.61 -8.44 -8.89
C MET A 235 -11.53 -6.92 -9.03
N LEU A 236 -11.10 -6.26 -7.96
CA LEU A 236 -10.85 -4.82 -7.93
C LEU A 236 -9.37 -4.57 -7.62
N THR A 237 -8.81 -3.55 -8.27
CA THR A 237 -7.45 -3.08 -8.00
C THR A 237 -7.41 -1.57 -7.92
N ARG A 238 -6.50 -1.05 -7.10
CA ARG A 238 -6.25 0.40 -6.97
C ARG A 238 -4.75 0.66 -7.00
N PRO A 239 -4.29 1.66 -7.77
CA PRO A 239 -2.90 2.05 -7.76
C PRO A 239 -2.63 2.92 -6.51
N SER A 240 -1.42 2.85 -5.97
CA SER A 240 -0.94 3.72 -4.88
C SER A 240 0.58 3.88 -5.01
N GLY A 241 1.13 4.98 -4.48
CA GLY A 241 2.57 5.21 -4.43
C GLY A 241 2.94 6.62 -4.00
N GLU A 242 4.21 6.96 -4.17
CA GLU A 242 4.77 8.25 -3.72
C GLU A 242 4.20 9.46 -4.49
N ASN A 243 4.29 10.62 -3.84
CA ASN A 243 3.91 11.96 -4.32
C ASN A 243 2.41 12.23 -4.48
N LEU A 244 1.55 11.21 -4.50
CA LEU A 244 0.11 11.39 -4.66
C LEU A 244 -0.65 10.56 -3.61
N ASP A 245 -1.32 11.25 -2.70
CA ASP A 245 -2.25 10.60 -1.77
C ASP A 245 -3.45 10.00 -2.51
N ASN A 246 -4.01 8.92 -1.96
CA ASN A 246 -5.27 8.38 -2.46
C ASN A 246 -6.46 9.21 -1.94
N LYS A 247 -7.42 9.49 -2.82
CA LYS A 247 -8.49 10.46 -2.58
C LYS A 247 -9.82 9.77 -2.24
N PRO A 248 -10.69 10.40 -1.43
CA PRO A 248 -12.04 9.93 -1.17
C PRO A 248 -12.98 10.23 -2.35
N ILE A 249 -12.66 9.70 -3.54
CA ILE A 249 -13.43 9.88 -4.79
C ILE A 249 -13.66 8.54 -5.49
N LYS A 250 -14.55 8.53 -6.48
CA LYS A 250 -14.82 7.36 -7.33
C LYS A 250 -13.56 6.94 -8.10
N GLY A 251 -13.32 5.63 -8.18
CA GLY A 251 -12.12 5.06 -8.80
C GLY A 251 -10.87 5.06 -7.91
N GLU A 252 -10.95 5.65 -6.72
CA GLU A 252 -9.93 5.57 -5.68
C GLU A 252 -10.52 4.86 -4.46
N TYR A 253 -10.86 5.58 -3.38
CA TYR A 253 -11.49 4.99 -2.21
C TYR A 253 -12.88 4.39 -2.52
N TYR A 254 -13.65 5.04 -3.39
CA TYR A 254 -14.99 4.59 -3.80
C TYR A 254 -14.95 3.82 -5.12
N LEU A 255 -15.97 2.99 -5.36
CA LEU A 255 -16.17 2.36 -6.66
C LEU A 255 -16.42 3.41 -7.75
N THR A 256 -15.99 3.13 -8.97
CA THR A 256 -16.45 3.87 -10.15
C THR A 256 -17.91 3.54 -10.48
N ASP A 257 -18.54 4.37 -11.30
CA ASP A 257 -19.88 4.06 -11.82
C ASP A 257 -19.88 2.79 -12.66
N GLN A 258 -18.86 2.57 -13.49
CA GLN A 258 -18.73 1.35 -14.30
C GLN A 258 -18.50 0.09 -13.46
N GLU A 259 -17.69 0.17 -12.38
CA GLU A 259 -17.54 -0.95 -11.44
C GLU A 259 -18.87 -1.26 -10.74
N THR A 260 -19.61 -0.22 -10.35
CA THR A 260 -20.94 -0.39 -9.72
C THR A 260 -21.92 -1.06 -10.68
N GLU A 261 -22.01 -0.59 -11.92
CA GLU A 261 -22.89 -1.17 -12.94
C GLU A 261 -22.50 -2.61 -13.32
N MET A 262 -21.19 -2.92 -13.39
CA MET A 262 -20.71 -4.29 -13.59
C MET A 262 -21.11 -5.19 -12.42
N ILE A 263 -20.92 -4.75 -11.18
CA ILE A 263 -21.28 -5.53 -9.99
C ILE A 263 -22.80 -5.71 -9.91
N ASP A 264 -23.60 -4.68 -10.22
CA ASP A 264 -25.06 -4.78 -10.34
C ASP A 264 -25.45 -5.91 -11.30
N ALA A 265 -24.87 -5.91 -12.51
CA ALA A 265 -25.17 -6.93 -13.53
C ALA A 265 -24.74 -8.34 -13.09
N VAL A 266 -23.54 -8.48 -12.53
CA VAL A 266 -23.02 -9.79 -12.06
C VAL A 266 -23.86 -10.34 -10.91
N CYS A 267 -24.15 -9.53 -9.89
CA CYS A 267 -24.91 -9.96 -8.71
C CYS A 267 -26.40 -10.20 -9.01
N ALA A 268 -26.93 -9.67 -10.13
CA ALA A 268 -28.27 -10.04 -10.61
C ALA A 268 -28.35 -11.49 -11.13
N VAL A 269 -27.23 -12.07 -11.57
CA VAL A 269 -27.17 -13.41 -12.19
C VAL A 269 -26.51 -14.44 -11.26
N PHE A 270 -25.48 -14.05 -10.50
CA PHE A 270 -24.70 -14.93 -9.65
C PHE A 270 -25.07 -14.77 -8.18
N GLU A 271 -25.47 -15.87 -7.54
CA GLU A 271 -25.69 -15.89 -6.09
C GLU A 271 -24.39 -16.10 -5.31
N LYS A 272 -23.42 -16.83 -5.88
CA LYS A 272 -22.13 -17.11 -5.25
C LYS A 272 -21.08 -16.14 -5.77
N THR A 273 -20.69 -15.19 -4.94
CA THR A 273 -19.77 -14.12 -5.30
C THR A 273 -18.58 -14.05 -4.34
N VAL A 274 -17.40 -13.95 -4.93
CA VAL A 274 -16.13 -13.74 -4.24
C VAL A 274 -15.53 -12.42 -4.70
N ALA A 275 -15.13 -11.56 -3.78
CA ALA A 275 -14.35 -10.37 -4.08
C ALA A 275 -12.85 -10.63 -3.84
N ILE A 276 -12.01 -10.17 -4.76
CA ILE A 276 -10.56 -10.10 -4.59
C ILE A 276 -10.16 -8.62 -4.67
N LEU A 277 -9.64 -8.09 -3.56
CA LEU A 277 -9.21 -6.70 -3.41
C LEU A 277 -7.69 -6.64 -3.48
N ASN A 278 -7.17 -6.17 -4.60
CA ASN A 278 -5.75 -5.93 -4.82
C ASN A 278 -5.45 -4.43 -4.77
N THR A 279 -5.51 -3.91 -3.54
CA THR A 279 -5.31 -2.49 -3.21
C THR A 279 -4.20 -2.36 -2.16
N GLY A 280 -3.52 -1.22 -2.11
CA GLY A 280 -2.49 -0.97 -1.07
C GLY A 280 -3.05 -0.40 0.24
N TYR A 281 -4.34 -0.07 0.26
CA TYR A 281 -5.02 0.66 1.33
C TYR A 281 -6.50 0.22 1.41
N PRO A 282 -7.20 0.50 2.53
CA PRO A 282 -8.63 0.24 2.66
C PRO A 282 -9.46 1.02 1.64
N ILE A 283 -10.46 0.39 1.05
CA ILE A 283 -11.45 1.05 0.19
C ILE A 283 -12.83 0.94 0.84
N ASP A 284 -13.82 1.65 0.27
CA ASP A 284 -15.22 1.52 0.69
C ASP A 284 -15.66 0.06 0.70
N MET A 285 -16.30 -0.36 1.79
CA MET A 285 -16.79 -1.74 1.96
C MET A 285 -18.31 -1.85 1.97
N ARG A 286 -19.05 -0.73 1.91
CA ARG A 286 -20.53 -0.73 1.94
C ARG A 286 -21.14 -1.47 0.77
N TRP A 287 -20.50 -1.42 -0.40
CA TRP A 287 -20.94 -2.20 -1.56
C TRP A 287 -20.98 -3.71 -1.26
N THR A 288 -20.06 -4.24 -0.45
CA THR A 288 -20.06 -5.68 -0.13
C THR A 288 -21.29 -6.11 0.68
N GLN A 289 -21.83 -5.21 1.51
CA GLN A 289 -23.11 -5.43 2.18
C GLN A 289 -24.28 -5.29 1.22
N LYS A 290 -24.30 -4.24 0.40
CA LYS A 290 -25.34 -3.98 -0.62
C LYS A 290 -25.58 -5.21 -1.49
N TYR A 291 -24.50 -5.86 -1.94
CA TYR A 291 -24.55 -7.01 -2.85
C TYR A 291 -24.45 -8.37 -2.17
N ASN A 292 -24.40 -8.41 -0.83
CA ASN A 292 -24.24 -9.63 -0.05
C ASN A 292 -23.06 -10.51 -0.53
N ILE A 293 -21.89 -9.90 -0.73
CA ILE A 293 -20.70 -10.62 -1.20
C ILE A 293 -20.31 -11.69 -0.17
N GLN A 294 -20.22 -12.96 -0.57
CA GLN A 294 -20.07 -14.07 0.38
C GLN A 294 -18.63 -14.25 0.86
N SER A 295 -17.65 -14.03 0.00
CA SER A 295 -16.24 -14.13 0.40
C SER A 295 -15.43 -12.95 -0.10
N ILE A 296 -14.49 -12.46 0.71
CA ILE A 296 -13.66 -11.30 0.39
C ILE A 296 -12.21 -11.62 0.77
N LEU A 297 -11.33 -11.58 -0.21
CA LEU A 297 -9.88 -11.70 -0.04
C LEU A 297 -9.23 -10.34 -0.27
N TYR A 298 -8.34 -9.94 0.64
CA TYR A 298 -7.48 -8.78 0.50
C TYR A 298 -6.04 -9.23 0.26
N THR A 299 -5.46 -8.83 -0.86
CA THR A 299 -4.09 -9.25 -1.24
C THR A 299 -3.03 -8.22 -0.91
N GLY A 300 -3.40 -6.99 -0.58
CA GLY A 300 -2.44 -5.90 -0.48
C GLY A 300 -1.68 -5.71 -1.80
N PHE A 301 -0.39 -5.41 -1.66
CA PHE A 301 0.60 -5.56 -2.72
C PHE A 301 1.54 -6.74 -2.39
N PRO A 302 1.23 -7.95 -2.89
CA PRO A 302 1.82 -9.20 -2.41
C PRO A 302 3.20 -9.53 -3.02
N GLY A 303 3.83 -8.59 -3.71
CA GLY A 303 5.14 -8.79 -4.33
C GLY A 303 5.12 -9.70 -5.55
N MET A 304 6.33 -10.06 -6.02
CA MET A 304 6.54 -10.69 -7.33
C MET A 304 5.94 -12.09 -7.48
N LEU A 305 5.62 -12.80 -6.39
CA LEU A 305 5.00 -14.13 -6.40
C LEU A 305 3.60 -14.13 -5.77
N GLY A 306 3.02 -12.94 -5.59
CA GLY A 306 1.72 -12.81 -4.95
C GLY A 306 0.57 -13.46 -5.71
N THR A 307 0.63 -13.52 -7.04
CA THR A 307 -0.36 -14.24 -7.86
C THR A 307 -0.29 -15.76 -7.63
N TYR A 308 0.89 -16.33 -7.38
CA TYR A 308 1.04 -17.74 -7.01
C TYR A 308 0.45 -18.01 -5.63
N ALA A 309 0.75 -17.16 -4.63
CA ALA A 309 0.14 -17.27 -3.30
C ALA A 309 -1.39 -17.16 -3.36
N LEU A 310 -1.92 -16.23 -4.18
CA LEU A 310 -3.36 -16.10 -4.40
C LEU A 310 -3.97 -17.38 -4.98
N MET A 311 -3.33 -18.01 -5.98
CA MET A 311 -3.83 -19.27 -6.55
C MET A 311 -3.87 -20.39 -5.52
N GLU A 312 -2.83 -20.51 -4.70
CA GLU A 312 -2.77 -21.54 -3.65
C GLU A 312 -3.80 -21.32 -2.53
N ILE A 313 -4.14 -20.07 -2.24
CA ILE A 313 -5.22 -19.75 -1.31
C ILE A 313 -6.56 -20.11 -1.95
N LEU A 314 -6.79 -19.67 -3.19
CA LEU A 314 -8.04 -19.94 -3.90
C LEU A 314 -8.33 -21.44 -4.06
N ASP A 315 -7.33 -22.31 -4.25
CA ASP A 315 -7.53 -23.78 -4.31
C ASP A 315 -7.27 -24.52 -2.99
N GLY A 316 -6.98 -23.80 -1.91
CA GLY A 316 -6.85 -24.36 -0.57
C GLY A 316 -5.54 -25.09 -0.28
N ARG A 317 -4.56 -25.10 -1.20
CA ARG A 317 -3.19 -25.58 -0.93
C ARG A 317 -2.52 -24.79 0.20
N THR A 318 -2.86 -23.51 0.32
CA THR A 318 -2.46 -22.64 1.43
C THR A 318 -3.70 -22.15 2.16
N ASN A 319 -3.74 -22.33 3.48
CA ASN A 319 -4.79 -21.76 4.33
C ASN A 319 -4.43 -20.31 4.69
N PRO A 320 -5.28 -19.30 4.38
CA PRO A 320 -4.99 -17.91 4.69
C PRO A 320 -4.86 -17.71 6.20
N SER A 321 -3.89 -16.87 6.58
CA SER A 321 -3.59 -16.59 7.98
C SER A 321 -3.10 -15.16 8.22
N GLY A 322 -3.25 -14.28 7.22
CA GLY A 322 -2.98 -12.85 7.39
C GLY A 322 -4.00 -12.20 8.32
N LYS A 323 -3.58 -11.13 9.00
CA LYS A 323 -4.41 -10.28 9.87
C LYS A 323 -4.27 -8.84 9.45
N LEU A 324 -5.35 -8.05 9.52
CA LEU A 324 -5.34 -6.65 9.14
C LEU A 324 -4.45 -5.82 10.09
N PRO A 325 -3.49 -5.04 9.57
CA PRO A 325 -2.71 -4.09 10.37
C PRO A 325 -3.47 -2.79 10.65
N ASP A 326 -4.60 -2.56 10.00
CA ASP A 326 -5.40 -1.34 10.09
C ASP A 326 -6.86 -1.65 10.40
N THR A 327 -7.58 -0.68 10.97
CA THR A 327 -9.04 -0.73 11.04
C THR A 327 -9.62 -0.26 9.71
N TRP A 328 -10.54 -1.05 9.14
CA TRP A 328 -11.28 -0.67 7.95
C TRP A 328 -12.63 -0.12 8.38
N SER A 329 -12.83 1.18 8.21
CA SER A 329 -14.12 1.83 8.43
C SER A 329 -15.14 1.47 7.35
N TRP A 330 -16.42 1.79 7.58
CA TRP A 330 -17.45 1.63 6.55
C TRP A 330 -17.34 2.72 5.48
N ASP A 331 -17.02 3.94 5.90
CA ASP A 331 -16.78 5.10 5.04
C ASP A 331 -15.45 5.80 5.41
N TYR A 332 -14.88 6.55 4.46
CA TYR A 332 -13.64 7.31 4.68
C TYR A 332 -13.80 8.32 5.83
N TYR A 333 -14.95 8.98 5.92
CA TYR A 333 -15.22 10.05 6.88
C TYR A 333 -15.57 9.56 8.29
N ASP A 334 -15.68 8.24 8.50
CA ASP A 334 -15.83 7.66 9.85
C ASP A 334 -14.54 7.79 10.67
N ALA A 335 -13.38 7.87 9.99
CA ALA A 335 -12.09 8.03 10.65
C ALA A 335 -11.90 9.48 11.13
N PRO A 336 -11.40 9.71 12.37
CA PRO A 336 -11.29 11.06 12.93
C PRO A 336 -10.26 11.91 12.19
N THR A 337 -9.23 11.27 11.62
CA THR A 337 -8.18 11.91 10.82
C THR A 337 -8.70 12.54 9.53
N SER A 338 -9.83 12.06 9.00
CA SER A 338 -10.38 12.50 7.71
C SER A 338 -10.69 14.00 7.69
N LYS A 339 -11.06 14.58 8.83
CA LYS A 339 -11.36 16.01 8.97
C LYS A 339 -10.11 16.90 8.98
N ASN A 340 -8.97 16.37 9.40
CA ASN A 340 -7.69 17.09 9.45
C ASN A 340 -6.82 16.84 8.23
N PHE A 341 -7.18 15.88 7.38
CA PHE A 341 -6.48 15.60 6.14
C PHE A 341 -6.99 16.48 4.98
N ILE A 342 -6.14 16.74 3.98
CA ILE A 342 -6.56 17.51 2.81
C ILE A 342 -7.25 16.57 1.81
N ASN A 343 -8.57 16.70 1.72
CA ASN A 343 -9.40 15.89 0.84
C ASN A 343 -9.61 16.59 -0.51
N PHE A 344 -8.75 16.30 -1.47
CA PHE A 344 -8.88 16.81 -2.83
C PHE A 344 -10.04 16.16 -3.59
N GLN A 345 -10.79 16.96 -4.34
CA GLN A 345 -11.80 16.47 -5.27
C GLN A 345 -11.16 15.93 -6.56
N GLU A 346 -11.98 15.34 -7.42
CA GLU A 346 -11.53 14.89 -8.73
C GLU A 346 -10.96 16.06 -9.55
N GLY A 347 -9.76 15.86 -10.11
CA GLY A 347 -9.04 16.88 -10.87
C GLY A 347 -8.28 17.92 -10.03
N GLU A 348 -8.39 17.89 -8.69
CA GLU A 348 -7.62 18.74 -7.80
C GLU A 348 -6.38 18.02 -7.26
N ASP A 349 -5.26 18.69 -7.10
CA ASP A 349 -4.03 18.16 -6.50
C ASP A 349 -3.35 19.22 -5.63
N VAL A 350 -2.38 18.79 -4.80
CA VAL A 350 -1.55 19.72 -4.02
C VAL A 350 -0.88 20.72 -4.97
N PRO A 351 -1.06 22.04 -4.75
CA PRO A 351 -0.38 23.04 -5.57
C PRO A 351 1.14 22.87 -5.50
N VAL A 352 1.79 22.71 -6.66
CA VAL A 352 3.25 22.56 -6.78
C VAL A 352 3.98 23.91 -6.68
N GLU A 353 3.27 24.97 -6.29
CA GLU A 353 3.80 26.32 -6.15
C GLU A 353 4.60 26.39 -4.85
N PHE A 354 5.89 26.74 -4.94
CA PHE A 354 6.80 26.92 -3.79
C PHE A 354 6.32 27.95 -2.74
N GLN A 355 5.21 28.65 -3.01
CA GLN A 355 4.60 29.64 -2.14
C GLN A 355 3.46 29.07 -1.29
N LYS A 356 3.01 27.84 -1.51
CA LYS A 356 1.97 27.20 -0.70
C LYS A 356 2.55 26.08 0.16
N ALA A 357 1.98 25.90 1.34
CA ALA A 357 2.35 24.85 2.27
C ALA A 357 1.10 24.21 2.88
N VAL A 358 1.17 22.91 3.12
CA VAL A 358 0.14 22.14 3.80
C VAL A 358 0.41 22.18 5.29
N LYS A 359 -0.62 22.47 6.09
CA LYS A 359 -0.56 22.43 7.55
C LYS A 359 -1.72 21.57 8.05
N LEU A 360 -1.39 20.54 8.82
CA LEU A 360 -2.35 19.58 9.38
C LEU A 360 -2.25 19.61 10.91
N TYR A 361 -3.40 19.65 11.57
CA TYR A 361 -3.53 19.66 13.02
C TYR A 361 -3.97 18.26 13.44
N TYR A 362 -3.17 17.55 14.22
CA TYR A 362 -3.49 16.16 14.58
C TYR A 362 -4.40 16.16 15.82
N GLU A 363 -5.62 16.71 15.67
CA GLU A 363 -6.57 16.86 16.77
C GLU A 363 -7.03 15.50 17.32
N GLU A 364 -6.96 14.42 16.54
CA GLU A 364 -7.24 13.06 16.98
C GLU A 364 -6.23 12.53 18.01
N ASP A 365 -5.04 13.13 18.11
CA ASP A 365 -3.98 12.79 19.07
C ASP A 365 -3.70 11.27 19.15
N ILE A 366 -3.73 10.66 20.34
CA ILE A 366 -3.53 9.22 20.53
C ILE A 366 -4.66 8.35 19.95
N TYR A 367 -5.81 8.92 19.59
CA TYR A 367 -6.96 8.18 19.07
C TYR A 367 -6.86 7.97 17.56
N VAL A 368 -5.76 7.35 17.11
CA VAL A 368 -5.55 6.97 15.70
C VAL A 368 -6.02 5.54 15.45
N GLY A 369 -6.81 5.35 14.39
CA GLY A 369 -7.27 4.03 13.95
C GLY A 369 -8.05 3.31 15.05
N TYR A 370 -7.68 2.06 15.36
CA TYR A 370 -8.43 1.24 16.30
C TYR A 370 -8.56 1.84 17.70
N ARG A 371 -7.61 2.70 18.12
CA ARG A 371 -7.71 3.42 19.40
C ARG A 371 -8.95 4.31 19.45
N TYR A 372 -9.32 4.94 18.33
CA TYR A 372 -10.58 5.69 18.24
C TYR A 372 -11.78 4.75 18.13
N PHE A 373 -11.79 3.86 17.14
CA PHE A 373 -12.98 3.04 16.88
C PHE A 373 -13.39 2.19 18.10
N ASP A 374 -12.41 1.68 18.84
CA ASP A 374 -12.66 0.90 20.04
C ASP A 374 -13.11 1.76 21.23
N THR A 375 -12.40 2.86 21.52
CA THR A 375 -12.71 3.71 22.68
C THR A 375 -14.09 4.35 22.55
N PHE A 376 -14.44 4.78 21.34
CA PHE A 376 -15.71 5.47 21.08
C PHE A 376 -16.80 4.54 20.55
N GLN A 377 -16.58 3.22 20.58
CA GLN A 377 -17.54 2.18 20.18
C GLN A 377 -18.15 2.45 18.79
N LYS A 378 -17.29 2.80 17.83
CA LYS A 378 -17.68 3.08 16.45
C LYS A 378 -17.69 1.79 15.64
N ASP A 379 -18.67 1.66 14.75
CA ASP A 379 -18.75 0.52 13.84
C ASP A 379 -17.59 0.52 12.83
N THR A 380 -17.18 -0.68 12.43
CA THR A 380 -16.11 -0.90 11.46
C THR A 380 -16.55 -1.96 10.46
N ALA A 381 -16.09 -1.85 9.21
CA ALA A 381 -16.21 -2.94 8.25
C ALA A 381 -15.40 -4.14 8.71
N TYR A 382 -14.16 -3.89 9.11
CA TYR A 382 -13.28 -4.88 9.74
C TYR A 382 -12.41 -4.22 10.80
N CYS A 383 -12.41 -4.78 12.01
CA CYS A 383 -11.60 -4.29 13.11
C CYS A 383 -10.10 -4.58 12.91
N PHE A 384 -9.24 -3.84 13.61
CA PHE A 384 -7.81 -4.14 13.68
C PHE A 384 -7.55 -5.58 14.11
N GLY A 385 -6.57 -6.22 13.47
CA GLY A 385 -6.19 -7.60 13.72
C GLY A 385 -7.17 -8.64 13.17
N HIS A 386 -8.20 -8.25 12.40
CA HIS A 386 -9.16 -9.19 11.80
C HIS A 386 -8.52 -10.01 10.67
N GLY A 387 -8.91 -11.27 10.56
CA GLY A 387 -8.54 -12.15 9.46
C GLY A 387 -8.97 -13.59 9.73
N LEU A 388 -9.63 -14.19 8.75
CA LEU A 388 -10.21 -15.53 8.83
C LEU A 388 -9.24 -16.59 8.30
N SER A 389 -9.61 -17.84 8.54
CA SER A 389 -8.92 -19.05 8.09
C SER A 389 -9.95 -20.04 7.52
N TYR A 390 -9.51 -21.02 6.74
CA TYR A 390 -10.33 -22.18 6.35
C TYR A 390 -10.54 -23.18 7.49
N THR A 391 -9.94 -22.94 8.66
CA THR A 391 -10.18 -23.72 9.87
C THR A 391 -10.56 -22.81 11.04
N ASN A 392 -10.93 -23.40 12.18
CA ASN A 392 -11.28 -22.69 13.40
C ASN A 392 -10.22 -22.94 14.47
N PHE A 393 -10.07 -21.97 15.38
CA PHE A 393 -9.13 -22.06 16.48
C PHE A 393 -9.82 -21.72 17.81
N GLY A 394 -9.45 -22.46 18.85
CA GLY A 394 -9.68 -22.06 20.24
C GLY A 394 -8.43 -21.40 20.79
N ILE A 395 -8.61 -20.28 21.50
CA ILE A 395 -7.53 -19.56 22.19
C ILE A 395 -7.90 -19.47 23.66
N VAL A 396 -7.02 -19.97 24.52
CA VAL A 396 -7.18 -19.96 25.97
C VAL A 396 -5.93 -19.35 26.59
N CYS A 397 -6.10 -18.37 27.48
CA CYS A 397 -5.00 -17.90 28.32
C CYS A 397 -4.99 -18.73 29.60
N ASP A 398 -4.05 -19.67 29.71
CA ASP A 398 -3.97 -20.62 30.82
C ASP A 398 -3.42 -19.98 32.10
N ALA A 399 -2.51 -19.01 31.93
CA ALA A 399 -1.93 -18.24 33.02
C ALA A 399 -1.58 -16.84 32.56
N CYS A 400 -1.80 -15.86 33.43
CA CYS A 400 -1.37 -14.50 33.25
C CYS A 400 -0.99 -13.89 34.59
N SER A 401 0.14 -13.20 34.66
CA SER A 401 0.67 -12.60 35.89
C SER A 401 1.49 -11.35 35.59
N TYR A 402 1.56 -10.44 36.56
CA TYR A 402 2.42 -9.27 36.53
C TYR A 402 3.32 -9.27 37.77
N ASP A 403 4.62 -9.03 37.59
CA ASP A 403 5.64 -9.08 38.66
C ASP A 403 6.27 -7.71 38.97
N ASP A 404 5.55 -6.63 38.69
CA ASP A 404 6.01 -5.23 38.78
C ASP A 404 7.01 -4.78 37.71
N GLU A 405 7.50 -5.68 36.86
CA GLU A 405 8.41 -5.36 35.74
C GLU A 405 7.88 -5.87 34.39
N LYS A 406 7.28 -7.05 34.38
CA LYS A 406 6.80 -7.75 33.19
C LYS A 406 5.42 -8.34 33.40
N LEU A 407 4.63 -8.25 32.34
CA LEU A 407 3.38 -9.00 32.18
C LEU A 407 3.69 -10.28 31.40
N SER A 408 3.43 -11.43 32.01
CA SER A 408 3.67 -12.76 31.43
C SER A 408 2.37 -13.46 31.12
N LEU A 409 2.27 -14.07 29.93
CA LEU A 409 1.11 -14.85 29.50
C LEU A 409 1.54 -16.23 28.99
N ALA A 410 0.79 -17.26 29.37
CA ALA A 410 0.80 -18.57 28.73
C ALA A 410 -0.53 -18.73 27.99
N ILE A 411 -0.47 -18.92 26.68
CA ILE A 411 -1.63 -18.96 25.78
C ILE A 411 -1.60 -20.27 25.00
N THR A 412 -2.61 -21.12 25.18
CA THR A 412 -2.81 -22.31 24.35
C THR A 412 -3.69 -21.98 23.16
N VAL A 413 -3.17 -22.21 21.96
CA VAL A 413 -3.93 -22.12 20.70
C VAL A 413 -4.14 -23.53 20.15
N THR A 414 -5.38 -23.91 19.92
CA THR A 414 -5.76 -25.24 19.41
C THR A 414 -6.51 -25.11 18.09
N ASN A 415 -6.13 -25.87 17.08
CA ASN A 415 -6.91 -25.97 15.85
C ASN A 415 -8.13 -26.89 16.08
N THR A 416 -9.30 -26.30 16.15
CA THR A 416 -10.57 -26.99 16.43
C THR A 416 -11.37 -27.32 15.18
N GLY A 417 -10.90 -26.88 14.00
CA GLY A 417 -11.55 -27.16 12.72
C GLY A 417 -11.02 -28.40 12.02
N LYS A 418 -11.21 -28.45 10.70
CA LYS A 418 -10.96 -29.65 9.88
C LYS A 418 -9.78 -29.52 8.91
N ALA A 419 -9.19 -28.34 8.77
CA ALA A 419 -8.06 -28.08 7.89
C ALA A 419 -6.85 -27.65 8.71
N ALA A 420 -5.64 -27.93 8.22
CA ALA A 420 -4.43 -27.37 8.84
C ALA A 420 -4.40 -25.85 8.64
N GLY A 421 -3.88 -25.11 9.62
CA GLY A 421 -3.84 -23.65 9.55
C GLY A 421 -2.92 -23.04 10.61
N LYS A 422 -2.78 -21.72 10.55
CA LYS A 422 -2.05 -20.92 11.54
C LYS A 422 -2.99 -19.86 12.11
N GLU A 423 -2.75 -19.48 13.36
CA GLU A 423 -3.51 -18.43 14.03
C GLU A 423 -2.58 -17.45 14.74
N VAL A 424 -3.06 -16.23 14.97
CA VAL A 424 -2.33 -15.17 15.68
C VAL A 424 -3.03 -14.89 17.01
N ALA A 425 -2.34 -15.13 18.13
CA ALA A 425 -2.77 -14.66 19.44
C ALA A 425 -2.33 -13.20 19.61
N GLN A 426 -3.26 -12.32 19.95
CA GLN A 426 -3.08 -10.88 20.11
C GLN A 426 -3.38 -10.49 21.56
N VAL A 427 -2.50 -9.72 22.18
CA VAL A 427 -2.60 -9.27 23.57
C VAL A 427 -2.74 -7.76 23.60
N TYR A 428 -3.80 -7.29 24.26
CA TYR A 428 -4.08 -5.88 24.46
C TYR A 428 -4.13 -5.54 25.94
N VAL A 429 -3.83 -4.29 26.26
CA VAL A 429 -3.95 -3.76 27.63
C VAL A 429 -4.84 -2.52 27.60
N HIS A 430 -5.77 -2.45 28.54
CA HIS A 430 -6.38 -1.21 29.00
C HIS A 430 -5.56 -0.68 30.16
N THR A 431 -5.18 0.59 30.09
CA THR A 431 -4.51 1.30 31.18
C THR A 431 -5.49 2.27 31.84
N PRO A 432 -5.38 2.50 33.16
CA PRO A 432 -6.34 3.34 33.87
C PRO A 432 -6.30 4.78 33.36
N ASP A 433 -7.48 5.39 33.27
CA ASP A 433 -7.58 6.85 33.15
C ASP A 433 -7.11 7.47 34.47
N GLY A 434 -6.30 8.53 34.38
CA GLY A 434 -5.84 9.31 35.51
C GLY A 434 -5.71 10.78 35.12
N GLU A 435 -4.51 11.35 35.19
CA GLU A 435 -4.21 12.67 34.65
C GLU A 435 -4.25 12.68 33.11
N LEU A 436 -3.93 11.55 32.47
CA LEU A 436 -4.00 11.39 31.02
C LEU A 436 -5.17 10.48 30.65
N GLU A 437 -5.89 10.82 29.59
CA GLU A 437 -6.88 9.90 29.02
C GLU A 437 -6.20 8.72 28.29
N LYS A 438 -6.86 7.56 28.24
CA LYS A 438 -6.35 6.35 27.59
C LYS A 438 -7.31 5.78 26.54
N PRO A 439 -6.78 5.22 25.44
CA PRO A 439 -7.56 4.34 24.57
C PRO A 439 -8.08 3.12 25.35
N GLU A 440 -9.25 2.59 24.97
CA GLU A 440 -9.85 1.44 25.66
C GLU A 440 -8.92 0.22 25.63
N ARG A 441 -8.28 -0.06 24.49
CA ARG A 441 -7.27 -1.12 24.38
C ARG A 441 -6.11 -0.67 23.51
N VAL A 442 -4.90 -1.07 23.87
CA VAL A 442 -3.68 -0.92 23.05
C VAL A 442 -3.00 -2.27 22.86
N LEU A 443 -2.60 -2.59 21.63
CA LEU A 443 -1.85 -3.82 21.33
C LEU A 443 -0.46 -3.73 21.97
N VAL A 444 -0.10 -4.72 22.78
CA VAL A 444 1.18 -4.78 23.48
C VAL A 444 2.06 -5.94 23.01
N ALA A 445 1.46 -7.01 22.49
CA ALA A 445 2.16 -8.15 21.92
C ALA A 445 1.25 -8.97 21.00
N PHE A 446 1.85 -9.76 20.12
CA PHE A 446 1.19 -10.80 19.36
C PHE A 446 2.20 -11.89 19.03
N GLU A 447 1.72 -13.11 18.79
CA GLU A 447 2.54 -14.23 18.33
C GLU A 447 1.73 -15.10 17.38
N LYS A 448 2.37 -15.64 16.34
CA LYS A 448 1.74 -16.50 15.35
C LYS A 448 2.13 -17.96 15.58
N THR A 449 1.17 -18.86 15.53
CA THR A 449 1.44 -20.29 15.69
C THR A 449 2.28 -20.81 14.52
N ARG A 450 2.96 -21.94 14.77
CA ARG A 450 3.34 -22.87 13.69
C ARG A 450 2.09 -23.37 12.97
N LEU A 451 2.27 -24.11 11.87
CA LEU A 451 1.16 -24.81 11.23
C LEU A 451 0.62 -25.89 12.19
N LEU A 452 -0.66 -25.78 12.56
CA LEU A 452 -1.37 -26.73 13.41
C LEU A 452 -2.27 -27.60 12.54
N THR A 453 -2.12 -28.93 12.65
CA THR A 453 -3.08 -29.87 12.05
C THR A 453 -4.38 -29.90 12.87
N PRO A 454 -5.50 -30.43 12.34
CA PRO A 454 -6.74 -30.56 13.11
C PRO A 454 -6.53 -31.28 14.45
N GLY A 455 -6.96 -30.66 15.54
CA GLY A 455 -6.79 -31.17 16.92
C GLY A 455 -5.43 -30.89 17.57
N ASP A 456 -4.46 -30.34 16.83
CA ASP A 456 -3.14 -29.97 17.35
C ASP A 456 -3.17 -28.63 18.08
N SER A 457 -2.29 -28.48 19.06
CA SER A 457 -2.17 -27.30 19.93
C SER A 457 -0.74 -26.78 19.99
N GLN A 458 -0.60 -25.49 20.27
CA GLN A 458 0.66 -24.86 20.63
C GLN A 458 0.48 -23.96 21.84
N ASN A 459 1.37 -24.12 22.81
CA ASN A 459 1.51 -23.21 23.94
C ASN A 459 2.47 -22.09 23.54
N ILE A 460 1.99 -20.86 23.66
CA ILE A 460 2.72 -19.64 23.38
C ILE A 460 3.01 -18.97 24.72
N HIS A 461 4.27 -18.59 24.94
CA HIS A 461 4.69 -17.81 26.09
C HIS A 461 5.10 -16.41 25.63
N ILE A 462 4.49 -15.39 26.23
CA ILE A 462 4.76 -13.98 25.90
C ILE A 462 5.17 -13.27 27.18
N GLU A 463 6.30 -12.58 27.15
CA GLU A 463 6.74 -11.64 28.19
C GLU A 463 6.68 -10.21 27.64
N ILE A 464 6.00 -9.32 28.36
CA ILE A 464 5.75 -7.95 27.95
C ILE A 464 6.31 -7.01 29.02
N GLU A 465 7.38 -6.30 28.68
CA GLU A 465 7.96 -5.29 29.57
C GLU A 465 6.97 -4.15 29.83
N LYS A 466 6.90 -3.66 31.08
CA LYS A 466 5.94 -2.62 31.49
C LYS A 466 5.97 -1.33 30.66
N LYS A 467 7.13 -1.01 30.08
CA LYS A 467 7.29 0.13 29.15
C LYS A 467 6.41 0.05 27.90
N ARG A 468 5.92 -1.14 27.52
CA ARG A 468 5.06 -1.35 26.34
C ARG A 468 3.64 -0.80 26.51
N PHE A 469 3.21 -0.59 27.75
CA PHE A 469 1.91 0.01 28.09
C PHE A 469 2.06 1.29 28.93
N GLY A 470 3.24 1.92 28.88
CA GLY A 470 3.47 3.26 29.43
C GLY A 470 2.89 4.36 28.55
N SER A 471 2.58 5.52 29.16
CA SER A 471 2.08 6.72 28.47
C SER A 471 3.04 7.89 28.65
N TYR A 472 3.06 8.82 27.69
CA TYR A 472 3.93 9.99 27.75
C TYR A 472 3.17 11.21 28.30
N ALA A 473 3.56 11.67 29.49
CA ALA A 473 3.08 12.89 30.11
C ALA A 473 3.84 14.10 29.56
N THR A 474 3.21 14.82 28.63
CA THR A 474 3.84 15.94 27.91
C THR A 474 4.23 17.11 28.83
N GLU A 475 3.45 17.38 29.87
CA GLU A 475 3.66 18.54 30.77
C GLU A 475 5.01 18.50 31.51
N ASN A 476 5.43 17.30 31.92
CA ASN A 476 6.66 17.08 32.69
C ASN A 476 7.72 16.26 31.92
N ALA A 477 7.44 15.93 30.65
CA ALA A 477 8.31 15.14 29.77
C ALA A 477 8.68 13.76 30.35
N ASN A 478 7.73 13.05 30.94
CA ASN A 478 7.94 11.73 31.53
C ASN A 478 7.18 10.64 30.79
N TRP A 479 7.80 9.47 30.63
CA TRP A 479 7.07 8.22 30.43
C TRP A 479 6.62 7.69 31.79
N ILE A 480 5.33 7.40 31.94
CA ILE A 480 4.71 7.00 33.21
C ILE A 480 3.81 5.78 33.05
N LEU A 481 3.56 5.11 34.18
CA LEU A 481 2.43 4.21 34.41
C LEU A 481 1.57 4.85 35.49
N GLU A 482 0.28 5.05 35.22
CA GLU A 482 -0.61 5.66 36.20
C GLU A 482 -1.11 4.62 37.21
N GLY A 483 -1.27 5.02 38.46
CA GLY A 483 -1.86 4.15 39.48
C GLY A 483 -3.30 3.76 39.11
N GLY A 484 -3.69 2.53 39.43
CA GLY A 484 -5.03 2.01 39.19
C GLY A 484 -5.06 0.68 38.45
N SER A 485 -6.23 0.37 37.89
CA SER A 485 -6.56 -0.96 37.35
C SER A 485 -6.11 -1.12 35.90
N TYR A 486 -5.25 -2.10 35.67
CA TYR A 486 -4.82 -2.53 34.35
C TYR A 486 -5.58 -3.80 33.95
N ARG A 487 -6.28 -3.77 32.81
CA ARG A 487 -7.03 -4.93 32.30
C ARG A 487 -6.33 -5.49 31.08
N VAL A 488 -6.07 -6.80 31.08
CA VAL A 488 -5.36 -7.50 30.00
C VAL A 488 -6.36 -8.30 29.19
N TYR A 489 -6.28 -8.19 27.87
CA TYR A 489 -7.17 -8.86 26.93
C TYR A 489 -6.38 -9.77 25.99
N CYS A 490 -6.94 -10.94 25.67
CA CYS A 490 -6.37 -11.87 24.71
C CYS A 490 -7.44 -12.33 23.71
N GLY A 491 -7.07 -12.45 22.43
CA GLY A 491 -7.93 -12.97 21.36
C GLY A 491 -7.18 -13.08 20.04
N ASN A 492 -7.91 -13.25 18.93
CA ASN A 492 -7.33 -13.29 17.58
C ASN A 492 -7.64 -12.07 16.71
N SER A 493 -8.31 -11.07 17.28
CA SER A 493 -8.51 -9.72 16.76
C SER A 493 -8.97 -8.81 17.90
N LEU A 494 -9.06 -7.51 17.65
CA LEU A 494 -9.53 -6.57 18.66
C LEU A 494 -10.97 -6.90 19.10
N LYS A 495 -11.85 -7.20 18.14
CA LYS A 495 -13.27 -7.49 18.37
C LYS A 495 -13.51 -8.76 19.19
N THR A 496 -12.68 -9.79 19.01
CA THR A 496 -12.85 -11.09 19.69
C THR A 496 -12.03 -11.20 20.98
N SER A 497 -11.18 -10.22 21.28
CA SER A 497 -10.38 -10.24 22.50
C SER A 497 -11.25 -10.11 23.76
N GLN A 498 -10.94 -10.93 24.75
CA GLN A 498 -11.63 -10.99 26.03
C GLN A 498 -10.66 -10.69 27.16
N GLN A 499 -11.16 -10.09 28.25
CA GLN A 499 -10.34 -9.86 29.44
C GLN A 499 -9.92 -11.20 30.05
N VAL A 500 -8.62 -11.39 30.23
CA VAL A 500 -8.03 -12.63 30.78
C VAL A 500 -7.37 -12.40 32.14
N PHE A 501 -7.01 -11.16 32.47
CA PHE A 501 -6.33 -10.83 33.72
C PHE A 501 -6.54 -9.35 34.07
N ASN A 502 -6.32 -9.03 35.34
CA ASN A 502 -6.22 -7.65 35.82
C ASN A 502 -5.19 -7.57 36.95
N PHE A 503 -4.54 -6.42 37.06
CA PHE A 503 -3.65 -6.09 38.18
C PHE A 503 -3.79 -4.62 38.54
N GLU A 504 -3.42 -4.26 39.76
CA GLU A 504 -3.51 -2.90 40.30
C GLU A 504 -2.10 -2.34 40.53
N LEU A 505 -1.86 -1.11 40.08
CA LEU A 505 -0.70 -0.34 40.51
C LEU A 505 -1.10 0.61 41.65
N PRO A 506 -0.41 0.58 42.81
CA PRO A 506 -0.81 1.36 43.98
C PRO A 506 -0.63 2.88 43.78
N GLY A 507 0.16 3.30 42.80
CA GLY A 507 0.41 4.70 42.49
C GLY A 507 1.15 4.87 41.17
N THR A 508 1.25 6.12 40.71
CA THR A 508 1.93 6.44 39.46
C THR A 508 3.43 6.19 39.56
N GLU A 509 3.97 5.42 38.62
CA GLU A 509 5.40 5.14 38.48
C GLU A 509 5.99 5.94 37.31
N THR A 510 7.17 6.55 37.51
CA THR A 510 7.93 7.16 36.42
C THR A 510 8.85 6.12 35.79
N LEU A 511 8.59 5.77 34.53
CA LEU A 511 9.43 4.84 33.76
C LEU A 511 10.71 5.50 33.25
N LYS A 512 10.59 6.76 32.78
CA LYS A 512 11.72 7.50 32.21
C LYS A 512 11.44 9.00 32.17
N THR A 513 12.35 9.80 32.70
CA THR A 513 12.37 11.25 32.48
C THR A 513 13.12 11.62 31.21
N CYS A 514 12.51 12.46 30.39
CA CYS A 514 13.02 12.92 29.10
C CYS A 514 13.20 14.44 29.09
N GLN A 515 13.80 14.94 28.01
CA GLN A 515 13.76 16.35 27.65
C GLN A 515 12.62 16.58 26.66
N SER A 516 11.82 17.63 26.88
CA SER A 516 10.79 18.04 25.91
C SER A 516 11.44 18.43 24.58
N CYS A 517 11.00 17.77 23.50
CA CYS A 517 11.49 17.93 22.14
C CYS A 517 10.30 17.87 21.17
N GLY A 518 10.26 18.76 20.17
CA GLY A 518 9.24 18.72 19.12
C GLY A 518 7.82 19.08 19.57
N ALA A 519 7.66 19.74 20.71
CA ALA A 519 6.35 20.22 21.17
C ALA A 519 5.71 21.17 20.13
N PRO A 520 4.38 21.10 19.92
CA PRO A 520 3.70 21.97 18.98
C PRO A 520 3.86 23.44 19.40
N VAL A 521 4.08 24.32 18.42
CA VAL A 521 4.20 25.77 18.65
C VAL A 521 2.85 26.40 18.97
N GLU A 522 1.78 25.79 18.45
CA GLU A 522 0.40 26.23 18.62
C GLU A 522 -0.35 25.27 19.53
N LYS A 523 -1.29 25.81 20.31
CA LYS A 523 -2.16 25.00 21.15
C LYS A 523 -3.21 24.32 20.27
N LEU A 524 -3.36 23.01 20.45
CA LEU A 524 -4.35 22.19 19.77
C LEU A 524 -5.57 21.97 20.67
N GLU A 525 -6.77 21.94 20.09
CA GLU A 525 -7.96 21.41 20.75
C GLU A 525 -8.07 19.93 20.41
N LEU A 526 -7.64 19.07 21.34
CA LEU A 526 -7.59 17.62 21.10
C LEU A 526 -8.96 16.97 21.29
N LEU A 527 -9.19 15.90 20.55
CA LEU A 527 -10.28 14.96 20.77
C LEU A 527 -10.10 14.28 22.13
N THR A 528 -11.18 14.22 22.90
CA THR A 528 -11.20 13.61 24.23
C THR A 528 -12.43 12.72 24.41
N LYS A 529 -12.46 11.89 25.45
CA LYS A 529 -13.65 11.09 25.81
C LYS A 529 -14.89 11.94 26.03
N THR A 530 -14.71 13.17 26.52
CA THR A 530 -15.80 14.14 26.75
C THR A 530 -16.12 15.02 25.54
N LYS A 531 -15.23 15.10 24.56
CA LYS A 531 -15.38 15.82 23.29
C LYS A 531 -14.94 14.93 22.12
N PRO A 532 -15.75 13.93 21.74
CA PRO A 532 -15.34 12.86 20.82
C PRO A 532 -15.37 13.26 19.34
N GLU A 533 -15.23 14.55 19.03
CA GLU A 533 -15.32 15.08 17.68
C GLU A 533 -14.13 15.99 17.35
N VAL A 534 -13.43 15.62 16.28
CA VAL A 534 -12.44 16.48 15.61
C VAL A 534 -13.16 17.62 14.87
N GLN A 535 -12.59 18.82 14.87
CA GLN A 535 -13.13 20.00 14.19
C GLN A 535 -12.58 20.13 12.77
N GLY A 536 -11.28 19.92 12.56
CA GLY A 536 -10.67 19.95 11.22
C GLY A 536 -10.42 21.35 10.65
N ASN A 537 -10.97 22.39 11.27
CA ASN A 537 -11.03 23.74 10.68
C ASN A 537 -9.69 24.49 10.64
N GLN A 538 -8.68 24.00 11.37
CA GLN A 538 -7.33 24.58 11.38
C GLN A 538 -6.43 23.98 10.29
N SER A 539 -6.78 22.79 9.78
CA SER A 539 -6.02 22.09 8.75
C SER A 539 -6.34 22.67 7.36
N GLY A 540 -5.33 22.77 6.49
CA GLY A 540 -5.52 23.39 5.18
C GLY A 540 -4.25 23.65 4.38
N ILE A 541 -4.44 24.32 3.24
CA ILE A 541 -3.38 24.87 2.40
C ILE A 541 -3.25 26.36 2.72
N PHE A 542 -2.05 26.79 3.05
CA PHE A 542 -1.73 28.16 3.45
C PHE A 542 -0.59 28.71 2.60
N GLU A 543 -0.49 30.04 2.53
CA GLU A 543 0.72 30.69 2.02
C GLU A 543 1.91 30.34 2.93
N TYR A 544 3.04 29.99 2.34
CA TYR A 544 4.26 29.55 3.02
C TYR A 544 4.77 30.60 4.01
N SER A 545 4.57 31.89 3.72
CA SER A 545 4.88 32.99 4.64
C SER A 545 4.10 32.90 5.96
N ASN A 546 2.99 32.17 5.97
CA ASN A 546 2.06 32.07 7.09
C ASN A 546 2.14 30.72 7.83
N THR A 547 2.94 29.76 7.35
CA THR A 547 2.99 28.40 7.93
C THR A 547 4.01 28.21 9.04
N PHE A 548 5.10 28.98 9.02
CA PHE A 548 6.11 28.90 10.08
C PHE A 548 5.84 29.99 11.11
N GLY A 549 5.51 29.59 12.34
CA GLY A 549 5.65 30.48 13.50
C GLY A 549 7.07 31.05 13.57
N LYS A 550 7.29 32.14 14.33
CA LYS A 550 8.64 32.70 14.53
C LYS A 550 9.60 31.56 14.87
N HIS A 551 10.61 31.30 14.02
CA HIS A 551 11.60 30.27 14.29
C HIS A 551 12.03 30.38 15.74
N GLY A 552 11.88 29.29 16.50
CA GLY A 552 12.45 29.21 17.85
C GLY A 552 13.92 29.63 17.78
N LYS A 553 14.45 30.27 18.83
CA LYS A 553 15.87 30.65 18.85
C LYS A 553 16.70 29.44 18.43
N LYS A 554 17.48 29.58 17.35
CA LYS A 554 18.34 28.51 16.85
C LYS A 554 19.17 28.01 18.02
N LYS A 555 18.99 26.75 18.38
CA LYS A 555 19.83 26.12 19.42
C LYS A 555 21.25 26.11 18.86
N ILE A 556 22.12 26.90 19.46
CA ILE A 556 23.55 26.87 19.16
C ILE A 556 24.07 25.68 19.95
N PHE A 557 24.49 24.64 19.23
CA PHE A 557 25.22 23.54 19.85
C PHE A 557 26.67 23.99 20.02
N ASP A 558 27.25 23.69 21.18
CA ASP A 558 28.68 23.87 21.37
C ASP A 558 29.40 23.04 20.32
N LYS A 559 30.32 23.67 19.58
CA LYS A 559 31.17 22.95 18.64
C LYS A 559 32.08 22.05 19.47
N PRO A 560 32.00 20.70 19.35
CA PRO A 560 32.95 19.84 20.02
C PRO A 560 34.36 20.25 19.58
N GLN A 561 35.19 20.66 20.55
CA GLN A 561 36.58 21.04 20.30
C GLN A 561 37.41 19.76 20.38
N LEU A 562 37.64 19.11 19.24
CA LEU A 562 38.59 18.01 19.19
C LEU A 562 40.01 18.57 19.26
N PRO A 563 40.92 17.98 20.07
CA PRO A 563 42.31 18.40 20.09
C PRO A 563 42.93 18.13 18.71
N LYS A 564 43.74 19.08 18.22
CA LYS A 564 44.44 18.93 16.95
C LYS A 564 45.29 17.65 16.98
N TYR A 565 45.00 16.70 16.10
CA TYR A 565 45.76 15.48 15.98
C TYR A 565 47.03 15.71 15.15
N THR A 566 48.19 15.35 15.68
CA THR A 566 49.51 15.51 15.02
C THR A 566 50.29 14.20 14.94
N GLY A 567 49.63 13.06 15.19
CA GLY A 567 50.23 11.73 15.10
C GLY A 567 50.26 11.20 13.66
N GLU A 568 50.61 9.92 13.52
CA GLU A 568 50.57 9.23 12.22
C GLU A 568 49.14 9.16 11.67
N ARG A 569 49.01 9.24 10.34
CA ARG A 569 47.69 9.21 9.69
C ARG A 569 46.86 8.00 10.15
N ILE A 570 45.70 8.26 10.75
CA ILE A 570 44.75 7.22 11.13
C ILE A 570 43.89 6.92 9.90
N THR A 571 43.91 5.68 9.44
CA THR A 571 43.05 5.23 8.33
C THR A 571 41.72 4.71 8.88
N PHE A 572 40.73 4.55 8.01
CA PHE A 572 39.48 3.91 8.42
C PHE A 572 39.71 2.46 8.88
N ASP A 573 40.72 1.76 8.37
CA ASP A 573 41.07 0.42 8.85
C ASP A 573 41.71 0.44 10.24
N HIS A 574 42.53 1.46 10.57
CA HIS A 574 42.98 1.68 11.95
C HIS A 574 41.81 1.92 12.89
N LEU A 575 40.81 2.70 12.47
CA LEU A 575 39.59 2.93 13.26
C LEU A 575 38.75 1.66 13.45
N LYS A 576 38.61 0.81 12.42
CA LYS A 576 37.93 -0.49 12.55
C LYS A 576 38.62 -1.40 13.57
N GLN A 577 39.95 -1.40 13.58
CA GLN A 577 40.75 -2.20 14.52
C GLN A 577 40.77 -1.63 15.93
N ASN A 578 40.68 -0.30 16.06
CA ASN A 578 40.65 0.39 17.33
C ASN A 578 39.65 1.58 17.31
N PRO A 579 38.39 1.35 17.69
CA PRO A 579 37.35 2.39 17.74
C PRO A 579 37.67 3.58 18.66
N SER A 580 38.61 3.43 19.61
CA SER A 580 39.04 4.54 20.46
C SER A 580 39.77 5.66 19.69
N LEU A 581 40.19 5.38 18.45
CA LEU A 581 40.83 6.36 17.56
C LEU A 581 39.83 7.32 16.89
N LEU A 582 38.52 7.24 17.14
CA LEU A 582 37.51 8.05 16.45
C LEU A 582 37.78 9.55 16.54
N ASP A 583 38.01 10.08 17.74
CA ASP A 583 38.25 11.50 17.94
C ASP A 583 39.50 11.95 17.19
N ALA A 584 40.57 11.15 17.22
CA ALA A 584 41.82 11.43 16.53
C ALA A 584 41.69 11.32 14.99
N PHE A 585 40.92 10.33 14.52
CA PHE A 585 40.59 10.14 13.11
C PHE A 585 39.77 11.29 12.53
N VAL A 586 38.82 11.84 13.30
CA VAL A 586 38.04 13.01 12.89
C VAL A 586 38.87 14.29 13.02
N ALA A 587 39.67 14.41 14.08
CA ALA A 587 40.53 15.58 14.34
C ALA A 587 41.62 15.81 13.28
N GLN A 588 41.97 14.79 12.50
CA GLN A 588 42.94 14.92 11.40
C GLN A 588 42.32 15.51 10.12
N MET A 589 40.98 15.55 10.02
CA MET A 589 40.27 16.01 8.83
C MET A 589 40.24 17.54 8.78
N THR A 590 40.44 18.07 7.58
CA THR A 590 40.22 19.48 7.26
C THR A 590 38.73 19.82 7.25
N ASP A 591 38.40 21.10 7.40
CA ASP A 591 37.02 21.59 7.24
C ASP A 591 36.42 21.17 5.89
N GLU A 592 37.23 21.14 4.84
CA GLU A 592 36.82 20.69 3.50
C GLU A 592 36.44 19.21 3.50
N GLU A 593 37.24 18.33 4.10
CA GLU A 593 36.94 16.90 4.23
C GLU A 593 35.68 16.65 5.07
N LEU A 594 35.50 17.40 6.16
CA LEU A 594 34.29 17.33 6.99
C LEU A 594 33.04 17.80 6.22
N CYS A 595 33.16 18.90 5.46
CA CYS A 595 32.09 19.36 4.57
C CYS A 595 31.80 18.34 3.46
N ARG A 596 32.84 17.71 2.90
CA ARG A 596 32.70 16.69 1.87
C ARG A 596 32.00 15.44 2.39
N LEU A 597 32.31 14.99 3.61
CA LEU A 597 31.63 13.88 4.28
C LEU A 597 30.16 14.16 4.56
N SER A 598 29.77 15.43 4.67
CA SER A 598 28.38 15.85 4.91
C SER A 598 27.51 15.87 3.65
N VAL A 599 28.07 15.55 2.46
CA VAL A 599 27.38 15.53 1.18
C VAL A 599 27.39 14.11 0.59
N CYS A 600 26.20 13.55 0.34
CA CYS A 600 26.06 12.24 -0.30
C CYS A 600 26.29 12.33 -1.82
N GLY A 601 27.36 11.71 -2.34
CA GLY A 601 27.56 11.46 -3.78
C GLY A 601 28.83 12.06 -4.39
N GLY A 602 29.34 11.40 -5.45
CA GLY A 602 30.55 11.78 -6.21
C GLY A 602 30.52 13.13 -6.93
N ALA A 603 29.52 13.97 -6.67
CA ALA A 603 29.47 15.33 -7.19
C ALA A 603 30.49 16.20 -6.45
N ASN A 604 31.56 16.62 -7.14
CA ASN A 604 32.15 17.93 -6.88
C ASN A 604 31.00 18.96 -6.83
N TRP A 605 31.13 20.04 -6.07
CA TRP A 605 30.04 20.95 -5.67
C TRP A 605 29.23 21.64 -6.81
N ALA A 606 29.36 21.21 -8.07
CA ALA A 606 28.58 21.60 -9.22
C ALA A 606 27.92 20.38 -9.89
N PRO A 607 26.60 20.40 -10.18
CA PRO A 607 25.85 19.30 -10.83
C PRO A 607 26.23 19.00 -12.30
N TRP A 608 27.39 19.45 -12.80
CA TRP A 608 27.74 19.41 -14.23
C TRP A 608 29.17 18.95 -14.55
N GLN A 609 29.91 18.41 -13.59
CA GLN A 609 31.25 17.89 -13.84
C GLN A 609 31.30 16.41 -13.48
N ASP A 610 31.14 15.58 -14.50
CA ASP A 610 31.43 14.14 -14.45
C ASP A 610 32.92 13.93 -14.12
N GLY A 611 33.19 12.94 -13.27
CA GLY A 611 34.54 12.48 -12.94
C GLY A 611 35.15 11.58 -14.00
#